data_AF-A0A412XCR6-F1
#
_entry.id   AF-A0A412XCR6-F1
#
_cell.length_a   1.000
_cell.length_b   1.000
_cell.length_c   1.000
_cell.angle_alpha   90.00
_cell.angle_beta   90.00
_cell.angle_gamma   90.00
#
_symmetry.space_group_name_H-M   'P 1'
#
loop_
_entity.id
_entity.type
_entity.pdbx_description
1 polymer ?
#
loop_
_entity_poly.entity_id
_entity_poly.type
_entity_poly.pdbx_seq_one_letter_code
_entity_poly.pdbx_strand_id
1 'polypeptide(L)'
;MKPKNNTEVRKAYLRFSGYLTSCIVLAVTIFACFLKTSGTEVKRITEQTLEYDHVYARELALANSVDSVYQYMKLMNTSPKINDVLLQSVVSTRKMNLLKDIQGMDARDCRLYSRLLGNINIFLGVKDSIRLLNIQEEMVKKDLMQCIQDNWKTRRSLSVGPNNKQ
;
A
#
# COMPACT_ATOMS: atom_id res chain seq x y z
N MET A 1 27.14 34.78 78.97
CA MET A 1 28.57 34.51 78.62
C MET A 1 28.62 34.00 77.18
N LYS A 2 29.40 34.62 76.28
CA LYS A 2 29.61 34.07 74.93
C LYS A 2 30.83 33.12 74.97
N PRO A 3 30.74 31.91 74.39
CA PRO A 3 31.83 30.94 74.44
C PRO A 3 33.07 31.47 73.70
N LYS A 4 34.26 31.20 74.25
CA LYS A 4 35.56 31.69 73.74
C LYS A 4 35.85 31.25 72.29
N ASN A 5 35.20 30.18 71.82
CA ASN A 5 35.35 29.63 70.46
C ASN A 5 34.27 30.08 69.45
N ASN A 6 33.43 31.05 69.81
CA ASN A 6 32.35 31.58 68.96
C ASN A 6 32.82 31.97 67.55
N THR A 7 33.98 32.60 67.43
CA THR A 7 34.51 33.12 66.16
C THR A 7 34.91 32.02 65.18
N GLU A 8 35.54 30.94 65.66
CA GLU A 8 35.90 29.79 64.82
C GLU A 8 34.67 29.01 64.37
N VAL A 9 33.73 28.77 65.30
CA VAL A 9 32.46 28.11 65.01
C VAL A 9 31.68 28.88 63.94
N ARG A 10 31.58 30.21 64.08
CA ARG A 10 30.90 31.07 63.09
C ARG A 10 31.60 31.06 61.72
N LYS A 11 32.94 30.99 61.68
CA LYS A 11 33.71 30.88 60.44
C LYS A 11 33.51 29.51 59.77
N ALA A 12 33.43 28.43 60.54
CA ALA A 12 33.15 27.09 60.04
C ALA A 12 31.73 26.99 59.45
N TYR A 13 30.72 27.51 60.16
CA TYR A 13 29.34 27.58 59.66
C TYR A 13 29.23 28.42 58.39
N LEU A 14 29.95 29.56 58.30
CA LEU A 14 29.97 30.38 57.09
C LEU A 14 30.57 29.64 55.89
N ARG A 15 31.68 28.91 56.09
CA ARG A 15 32.29 28.08 55.04
C ARG A 15 31.35 26.96 54.59
N PHE A 16 30.77 26.24 55.55
CA PHE A 16 29.79 25.17 55.27
C PHE A 16 28.57 25.71 54.51
N SER A 17 28.01 26.84 54.95
CA SER A 17 26.89 27.50 54.29
C SER A 17 27.24 27.92 52.86
N GLY A 18 28.47 28.40 52.63
CA GLY A 18 28.96 28.74 51.29
C GLY A 18 29.02 27.52 50.37
N TYR A 19 29.62 26.41 50.83
CA TYR A 19 29.67 25.17 50.07
C TYR A 19 28.28 24.59 49.80
N LEU A 20 27.38 24.61 50.79
CA LEU A 20 26.01 24.12 50.65
C LEU A 20 25.24 24.95 49.61
N THR A 21 25.35 26.27 49.67
CA THR A 21 24.70 27.18 48.70
C THR A 21 25.24 26.95 47.29
N SER A 22 26.56 26.81 47.15
CA SER A 22 27.20 26.51 45.86
C SER A 22 26.72 25.17 45.29
N CYS A 23 26.56 24.15 46.14
CA CYS A 23 26.06 22.83 45.74
C CYS A 23 24.61 22.91 45.25
N ILE A 24 23.74 23.63 45.96
CA ILE A 24 22.34 23.83 45.57
C ILE A 24 22.24 24.55 44.23
N VAL A 25 22.99 25.65 44.04
CA VAL A 25 22.98 26.41 42.78
C VAL A 25 23.45 25.53 41.62
N LEU A 26 24.52 24.74 41.82
CA LEU A 26 25.02 23.82 40.80
C LEU A 26 23.99 22.75 40.44
N ALA A 27 23.34 22.14 41.44
CA ALA A 27 22.30 21.14 41.22
C ALA A 27 21.09 21.70 40.45
N VAL A 28 20.60 22.89 40.83
CA VAL A 28 19.50 23.56 40.13
C VAL A 28 19.89 23.92 38.70
N THR A 29 21.12 24.37 38.48
CA THR A 29 21.62 24.72 37.14
C THR A 29 21.70 23.48 36.25
N ILE A 30 22.24 22.37 36.74
CA ILE A 30 22.31 21.10 36.00
C ILE A 30 20.89 20.61 35.65
N PHE A 31 19.97 20.65 36.62
CA PHE A 31 18.59 20.22 36.40
C PHE A 31 17.86 21.11 35.39
N ALA A 32 18.05 22.43 35.47
CA ALA A 32 17.48 23.37 34.50
C ALA A 32 18.03 23.14 33.08
N CYS A 33 19.34 22.88 32.95
CA CYS A 33 19.96 22.50 31.68
C CYS A 33 19.35 21.19 31.14
N PHE A 34 19.17 20.17 31.98
CA PHE A 34 18.56 18.90 31.59
C PHE A 34 17.13 19.08 31.07
N LEU A 35 16.28 19.81 31.80
CA LEU A 35 14.89 20.07 31.37
C LEU A 35 14.84 20.83 30.04
N LYS A 36 15.73 21.81 29.84
CA LYS A 36 15.82 22.57 28.60
C LYS A 36 16.25 21.69 27.43
N THR A 37 17.30 20.89 27.59
CA THR A 37 17.78 19.97 26.56
C THR A 37 16.71 18.92 26.23
N SER A 38 16.09 18.32 27.24
CA SER A 38 15.02 17.34 27.06
C SER A 38 13.84 17.93 26.28
N GLY A 39 13.42 19.16 26.60
CA GLY A 39 12.35 19.84 25.85
C GLY A 39 12.69 20.05 24.37
N THR A 40 13.93 20.41 24.05
CA THR A 40 14.36 20.57 22.65
C THR A 40 14.47 19.24 21.91
N GLU A 41 14.95 18.18 22.57
CA GLU A 41 15.06 16.86 21.97
C GLU A 41 13.69 16.25 21.70
N VAL A 42 12.77 16.33 22.66
CA VAL A 42 11.38 15.87 22.48
C VAL A 42 10.73 16.61 21.33
N LYS A 43 10.87 17.93 21.26
CA LYS A 43 10.31 18.73 20.15
C LYS A 43 10.86 18.26 18.80
N ARG A 44 12.17 18.02 18.69
CA ARG A 44 12.80 17.53 17.46
C ARG A 44 12.30 16.14 17.09
N ILE A 45 12.16 15.23 18.05
CA ILE A 45 11.63 13.88 17.82
C ILE A 45 10.19 13.98 17.33
N THR A 46 9.34 14.76 17.98
CA THR A 46 7.94 14.94 17.56
C THR A 46 7.84 15.48 16.13
N GLU A 47 8.66 16.45 15.77
CA GLU A 47 8.68 17.01 14.41
C GLU A 47 9.10 15.97 13.36
N GLN A 48 10.15 15.18 13.64
CA GLN A 48 10.57 14.08 12.78
C GLN A 48 9.51 12.96 12.69
N THR A 49 8.81 12.67 13.78
CA THR A 49 7.70 11.70 13.78
C THR A 49 6.56 12.19 12.89
N LEU A 50 6.22 13.48 12.92
CA LEU A 50 5.16 14.03 12.07
C LEU A 50 5.51 13.95 10.57
N GLU A 51 6.75 14.27 10.20
CA GLU A 51 7.21 14.10 8.81
C GLU A 51 7.18 12.64 8.38
N TYR A 52 7.63 11.74 9.25
CA TYR A 52 7.60 10.30 9.00
C TYR A 52 6.17 9.78 8.83
N ASP A 53 5.25 10.13 9.73
CA ASP A 53 3.86 9.72 9.69
C ASP A 53 3.18 10.22 8.41
N HIS A 54 3.49 11.43 7.97
CA HIS A 54 2.98 11.97 6.71
C HIS A 54 3.44 11.16 5.49
N VAL A 55 4.74 10.83 5.41
CA VAL A 55 5.28 10.00 4.32
C VAL A 55 4.68 8.60 4.37
N TYR A 56 4.61 7.99 5.55
CA TYR A 56 4.07 6.66 5.75
C TYR A 56 2.58 6.57 5.38
N ALA A 57 1.77 7.55 5.79
CA ALA A 57 0.36 7.61 5.42
C ALA A 57 0.18 7.71 3.90
N ARG A 58 1.05 8.47 3.21
CA ARG A 58 1.03 8.59 1.76
C ARG A 58 1.42 7.28 1.07
N GLU A 59 2.43 6.58 1.58
CA GLU A 59 2.83 5.26 1.08
C GLU A 59 1.71 4.23 1.24
N LEU A 60 1.06 4.19 2.41
CA LEU A 60 -0.07 3.29 2.68
C LEU A 60 -1.25 3.59 1.76
N ALA A 61 -1.57 4.87 1.55
CA ALA A 61 -2.64 5.28 0.63
C ALA A 61 -2.33 4.88 -0.82
N LEU A 62 -1.07 5.00 -1.25
CA LEU A 62 -0.63 4.58 -2.57
C LEU A 62 -0.74 3.05 -2.74
N ALA A 63 -0.26 2.28 -1.76
CA ALA A 63 -0.36 0.82 -1.78
C ALA A 63 -1.81 0.34 -1.84
N ASN A 64 -2.69 0.90 -1.00
CA ASN A 64 -4.12 0.59 -1.00
C ASN A 64 -4.79 0.94 -2.34
N SER A 65 -4.40 2.06 -2.95
CA SER A 65 -4.94 2.50 -4.23
C SER A 65 -4.53 1.55 -5.36
N VAL A 66 -3.27 1.10 -5.37
CA VAL A 66 -2.76 0.11 -6.34
C VAL A 66 -3.42 -1.25 -6.13
N ASP A 67 -3.60 -1.70 -4.88
CA ASP A 67 -4.31 -2.95 -4.58
C ASP A 67 -5.75 -2.88 -5.09
N SER A 68 -6.44 -1.75 -4.90
CA SER A 68 -7.80 -1.57 -5.43
C SER A 68 -7.86 -1.79 -6.94
N VAL A 69 -6.89 -1.28 -7.69
CA VAL A 69 -6.80 -1.47 -9.15
C VAL A 69 -6.60 -2.94 -9.50
N TYR A 70 -5.68 -3.60 -8.79
CA TYR A 70 -5.43 -5.03 -8.96
C TYR A 70 -6.68 -5.88 -8.68
N GLN A 71 -7.43 -5.58 -7.61
CA GLN A 71 -8.67 -6.28 -7.29
C GLN A 71 -9.71 -6.17 -8.40
N TYR A 72 -9.92 -4.97 -8.97
CA TYR A 72 -10.83 -4.81 -10.12
C TYR A 72 -10.32 -5.55 -11.36
N MET A 73 -9.02 -5.50 -11.64
CA MET A 73 -8.43 -6.28 -12.73
C MET A 73 -8.62 -7.78 -12.52
N LYS A 74 -8.54 -8.28 -11.29
CA LYS A 74 -8.75 -9.69 -10.94
C LYS A 74 -10.18 -10.13 -11.26
N LEU A 75 -11.18 -9.28 -10.97
CA LEU A 75 -12.60 -9.56 -11.23
C LEU A 75 -12.97 -9.66 -12.71
N MET A 76 -12.23 -8.99 -13.60
CA MET A 76 -12.51 -9.06 -15.04
C MET A 76 -12.53 -10.50 -15.54
N ASN A 77 -13.41 -10.79 -16.49
CA ASN A 77 -13.51 -12.09 -17.17
C ASN A 77 -13.72 -13.28 -16.21
N THR A 78 -14.11 -13.07 -14.95
CA THR A 78 -14.36 -14.16 -13.98
C THR A 78 -15.78 -14.70 -14.04
N SER A 79 -16.75 -13.90 -14.50
CA SER A 79 -18.14 -14.30 -14.63
C SER A 79 -18.81 -13.59 -15.79
N PRO A 80 -19.67 -14.27 -16.58
CA PRO A 80 -20.43 -13.64 -17.66
C PRO A 80 -21.46 -12.61 -17.15
N LYS A 81 -21.74 -12.57 -15.85
CA LYS A 81 -22.63 -11.57 -15.23
C LYS A 81 -21.92 -10.24 -14.93
N ILE A 82 -20.59 -10.20 -15.01
CA ILE A 82 -19.80 -9.02 -14.72
C ILE A 82 -19.69 -8.17 -15.99
N ASN A 83 -19.93 -6.86 -15.85
CA ASN A 83 -19.75 -5.92 -16.94
C ASN A 83 -18.27 -5.53 -17.06
N ASP A 84 -17.54 -6.27 -17.92
CA ASP A 84 -16.12 -6.03 -18.15
C ASP A 84 -15.83 -4.63 -18.74
N VAL A 85 -16.76 -4.05 -19.52
CA VAL A 85 -16.60 -2.70 -20.09
C VAL A 85 -16.61 -1.65 -18.98
N LEU A 86 -17.56 -1.77 -18.05
CA LEU A 86 -17.61 -0.89 -16.88
C LEU A 86 -16.35 -1.07 -16.02
N LEU A 87 -15.93 -2.32 -15.80
CA LEU A 87 -14.79 -2.65 -14.98
C LEU A 87 -13.47 -2.11 -15.58
N GLN A 88 -13.32 -2.17 -16.90
CA GLN A 88 -12.20 -1.57 -17.63
C GLN A 88 -12.19 -0.04 -17.48
N SER A 89 -13.35 0.61 -17.53
CA SER A 89 -13.47 2.06 -17.28
C SER A 89 -13.06 2.44 -15.86
N VAL A 90 -13.47 1.64 -14.87
CA VAL A 90 -13.07 1.82 -13.45
C VAL A 90 -11.56 1.67 -13.29
N VAL A 91 -10.97 0.62 -13.85
CA VAL A 91 -9.53 0.37 -13.82
C VAL A 91 -8.76 1.52 -14.47
N SER A 92 -9.21 1.99 -15.64
CA SER A 92 -8.57 3.10 -16.36
C SER A 92 -8.64 4.42 -15.58
N THR A 93 -9.81 4.72 -15.01
CA THR A 93 -10.00 5.94 -14.18
C THR A 93 -9.10 5.93 -12.95
N ARG A 94 -9.06 4.80 -12.24
CA ARG A 94 -8.20 4.66 -11.04
C ARG A 94 -6.72 4.71 -11.39
N LYS A 95 -6.30 4.07 -12.49
CA LYS A 95 -4.94 4.18 -13.01
C LYS A 95 -4.57 5.65 -13.28
N MET A 96 -5.47 6.41 -13.92
CA MET A 96 -5.21 7.81 -14.25
C MET A 96 -5.07 8.68 -13.00
N ASN A 97 -5.91 8.45 -11.98
CA ASN A 97 -5.81 9.14 -10.70
C ASN A 97 -4.49 8.81 -9.98
N LEU A 98 -4.13 7.52 -9.92
CA LEU A 98 -2.85 7.09 -9.34
C LEU A 98 -1.63 7.70 -10.05
N LEU A 99 -1.67 7.81 -11.38
CA LEU A 99 -0.60 8.47 -12.12
C LEU A 99 -0.49 9.96 -11.77
N LYS A 100 -1.62 10.65 -11.55
CA LYS A 100 -1.61 12.05 -11.06
C LYS A 100 -1.05 12.15 -9.64
N ASP A 101 -1.43 11.24 -8.75
CA ASP A 101 -0.96 11.26 -7.35
C ASP A 101 0.56 11.02 -7.25
N ILE A 102 1.08 10.13 -8.09
CA ILE A 102 2.51 9.80 -8.22
C ILE A 102 3.32 10.96 -8.84
N GLN A 103 2.74 11.77 -9.73
CA GLN A 103 3.44 12.93 -10.31
C GLN A 103 3.87 13.96 -9.26
N GLY A 104 3.18 14.01 -8.12
CA GLY A 104 3.55 14.87 -6.99
C GLY A 104 4.50 14.21 -5.97
N MET A 105 5.13 13.07 -6.30
CA MET A 105 6.05 12.31 -5.43
C MET A 105 7.45 12.26 -6.04
N ASP A 106 8.47 11.92 -5.23
CA ASP A 106 9.82 11.70 -5.76
C ASP A 106 9.82 10.50 -6.72
N ALA A 107 10.46 10.68 -7.87
CA ALA A 107 10.46 9.67 -8.92
C ALA A 107 11.16 8.36 -8.51
N ARG A 108 12.09 8.41 -7.53
CA ARG A 108 12.76 7.20 -7.05
C ARG A 108 11.82 6.34 -6.21
N ASP A 109 11.04 6.97 -5.33
CA ASP A 109 10.12 6.29 -4.42
C ASP A 109 8.96 5.64 -5.20
N CYS A 110 8.53 6.27 -6.29
CA CYS A 110 7.40 5.80 -7.08
C CYS A 110 7.77 4.97 -8.32
N ARG A 111 9.05 4.65 -8.52
CA ARG A 111 9.53 3.99 -9.74
C ARG A 111 8.82 2.66 -10.02
N LEU A 112 8.64 1.84 -8.99
CA LEU A 112 7.97 0.55 -9.11
C LEU A 112 6.50 0.71 -9.49
N TYR A 113 5.78 1.57 -8.76
CA TYR A 113 4.36 1.84 -9.01
C TYR A 113 4.13 2.44 -10.39
N SER A 114 4.95 3.42 -10.80
CA SER A 114 4.89 4.01 -12.14
C SER A 114 5.07 2.96 -13.24
N ARG A 115 6.04 2.05 -13.08
CA ARG A 115 6.25 0.95 -14.04
C ARG A 115 5.08 -0.03 -14.08
N LEU A 116 4.53 -0.39 -12.92
CA LEU A 116 3.37 -1.27 -12.83
C LEU A 116 2.14 -0.64 -13.51
N LEU A 117 1.85 0.62 -13.20
CA LEU A 117 0.73 1.38 -13.79
C LEU A 117 0.88 1.55 -15.31
N GLY A 118 2.12 1.76 -15.78
CA GLY A 118 2.44 1.78 -17.21
C GLY A 118 2.03 0.48 -17.91
N ASN A 119 2.28 -0.66 -17.28
CA ASN A 119 2.02 -1.99 -17.82
C ASN A 119 0.55 -2.46 -17.69
N ILE A 120 -0.31 -1.78 -16.93
CA ILE A 120 -1.72 -2.16 -16.78
C ILE A 120 -2.43 -2.37 -18.12
N ASN A 121 -2.21 -1.48 -19.10
CA ASN A 121 -2.90 -1.60 -20.39
C ASN A 121 -2.50 -2.87 -21.14
N ILE A 122 -1.23 -3.28 -21.00
CA ILE A 122 -0.72 -4.52 -21.59
C ILE A 122 -1.39 -5.71 -20.89
N PHE A 123 -1.44 -5.71 -19.55
CA PHE A 123 -2.10 -6.78 -18.80
C PHE A 123 -3.58 -6.91 -19.14
N LEU A 124 -4.30 -5.80 -19.28
CA LEU A 124 -5.69 -5.79 -19.72
C LEU A 124 -5.83 -6.37 -21.13
N GLY A 125 -5.01 -5.93 -22.08
CA GLY A 125 -5.04 -6.44 -23.46
C GLY A 125 -4.78 -7.94 -23.54
N VAL A 126 -3.81 -8.46 -22.78
CA VAL A 126 -3.52 -9.90 -22.69
C VAL A 126 -4.72 -10.65 -22.11
N LYS A 127 -5.34 -10.12 -21.04
CA LYS A 127 -6.49 -10.75 -20.39
C LYS A 127 -7.71 -10.82 -21.29
N ASP A 128 -7.95 -9.79 -22.10
CA ASP A 128 -9.03 -9.78 -23.10
C ASP A 128 -8.77 -10.73 -24.26
N SER A 129 -7.50 -10.83 -24.68
CA SER A 129 -7.08 -11.77 -25.73
C SER A 129 -7.31 -13.22 -25.30
N ILE A 130 -6.95 -13.57 -24.05
CA ILE A 130 -7.20 -14.90 -23.47
C ILE A 130 -8.70 -15.20 -23.44
N ARG A 131 -9.54 -14.24 -23.05
CA ARG A 131 -11.00 -14.42 -23.05
C ARG A 131 -11.51 -14.72 -24.46
N LEU A 132 -11.08 -13.95 -25.46
CA LEU A 132 -11.53 -14.12 -26.84
C LEU A 132 -11.14 -15.50 -27.38
N LEU A 133 -9.91 -15.95 -27.10
CA LEU A 133 -9.44 -17.29 -27.48
C LEU A 133 -10.28 -18.39 -26.81
N ASN A 134 -10.61 -18.25 -25.53
CA ASN A 134 -11.44 -19.22 -24.82
C ASN A 134 -12.87 -19.30 -25.40
N ILE A 135 -13.44 -18.16 -25.82
CA ILE A 135 -14.74 -18.13 -26.51
C ILE A 135 -14.64 -18.84 -27.87
N GLN A 136 -13.58 -18.57 -28.63
CA GLN A 136 -13.36 -19.21 -29.92
C GLN A 136 -13.16 -20.73 -29.78
N GLU A 137 -12.40 -21.17 -28.78
CA GLU A 137 -12.20 -22.59 -28.47
C GLU A 137 -13.52 -23.31 -28.19
N GLU A 138 -14.37 -22.74 -27.34
CA GLU A 138 -15.68 -23.34 -27.02
C GLU A 138 -16.64 -23.35 -28.21
N MET A 139 -16.61 -22.34 -29.09
CA MET A 139 -17.37 -22.35 -30.35
C MET A 139 -16.90 -23.49 -31.27
N VAL A 140 -15.58 -23.60 -31.51
CA VAL A 140 -15.01 -24.65 -32.37
C VAL A 140 -15.31 -26.04 -31.83
N LYS A 141 -15.21 -26.22 -30.51
CA LYS A 141 -15.54 -27.47 -29.83
C LYS A 141 -17.02 -27.84 -30.01
N LYS A 142 -17.92 -26.87 -29.93
CA LYS A 142 -19.36 -27.07 -30.16
C LYS A 142 -19.64 -27.47 -31.61
N ASP A 143 -19.03 -26.79 -32.57
CA ASP A 143 -19.17 -27.10 -34.00
C ASP A 143 -18.62 -28.49 -34.34
N LEU A 144 -17.48 -28.87 -33.75
CA LEU A 144 -16.90 -30.20 -33.91
C LEU A 144 -17.82 -31.28 -33.36
N MET A 145 -18.35 -31.10 -32.14
CA MET A 145 -19.30 -32.05 -31.53
C MET A 145 -20.56 -32.20 -32.37
N GLN A 146 -21.08 -31.09 -32.92
CA GLN A 146 -22.24 -31.09 -33.80
C GLN A 146 -21.94 -31.85 -35.11
N CYS A 147 -20.80 -31.60 -35.74
CA CYS A 147 -20.36 -32.30 -36.94
C CYS A 147 -20.21 -33.81 -36.70
N ILE A 148 -19.61 -34.22 -35.58
CA ILE A 148 -19.50 -35.64 -35.18
C ILE A 148 -20.90 -36.24 -35.06
N GLN A 149 -21.81 -35.57 -34.37
CA GLN A 149 -23.17 -36.09 -34.14
C GLN A 149 -23.98 -36.20 -35.45
N ASP A 150 -23.85 -35.23 -36.34
CA ASP A 150 -24.53 -35.25 -37.64
C ASP A 150 -23.92 -36.31 -38.58
N ASN A 151 -22.61 -36.53 -38.52
CA ASN A 151 -21.96 -37.65 -39.21
C ASN A 151 -22.50 -38.99 -38.71
N TRP A 152 -22.60 -39.19 -37.38
CA TRP A 152 -23.20 -40.39 -36.80
C TRP A 152 -24.64 -40.63 -37.24
N LYS A 153 -25.48 -39.58 -37.26
CA LYS A 153 -26.87 -39.68 -37.77
C LYS A 153 -26.92 -40.07 -39.24
N THR A 154 -26.11 -39.41 -40.07
CA THR A 154 -26.02 -39.68 -41.52
C THR A 154 -25.56 -41.11 -41.79
N ARG A 155 -24.57 -41.59 -41.04
CA ARG A 155 -24.09 -42.98 -41.14
C ARG A 155 -25.16 -43.98 -40.75
N ARG A 156 -25.96 -43.69 -39.71
CA ARG A 156 -27.11 -44.51 -39.31
C ARG A 156 -28.19 -44.52 -40.39
N SER A 157 -28.58 -43.37 -40.94
CA SER A 157 -29.59 -43.31 -42.01
C SER A 157 -29.15 -43.99 -43.30
N LEU A 158 -27.83 -44.04 -43.58
CA LEU A 158 -27.29 -44.80 -44.71
C LEU A 158 -27.24 -46.30 -44.45
N SER A 159 -27.02 -46.73 -43.20
CA SER A 159 -27.02 -48.15 -42.81
C SER A 159 -28.42 -48.77 -42.75
N VAL A 160 -29.44 -47.97 -42.47
CA VAL A 160 -30.85 -48.36 -42.57
C VAL A 160 -31.28 -47.98 -43.98
N GLY A 161 -30.97 -48.83 -44.97
CA GLY A 161 -31.36 -48.62 -46.37
C GLY A 161 -32.86 -48.30 -46.51
N PRO A 162 -33.30 -47.67 -47.62
CA PRO A 162 -34.68 -47.26 -47.79
C PRO A 162 -35.59 -48.45 -47.53
N ASN A 163 -36.32 -48.39 -46.42
CA ASN A 163 -37.28 -49.43 -46.08
C ASN A 163 -38.35 -49.36 -47.18
N ASN A 164 -38.29 -50.34 -48.08
CA ASN A 164 -39.30 -50.61 -49.09
C ASN A 164 -40.69 -50.50 -48.45
N LYS A 165 -41.42 -49.44 -48.78
CA LYS A 165 -42.87 -49.44 -48.69
C LYS A 165 -43.40 -49.62 -50.12
N GLN A 166 -43.60 -50.90 -50.43
CA GLN A 166 -44.57 -51.38 -51.42
C GLN A 166 -45.96 -50.89 -51.04
#